data_AF-A0AAD4E7R5-F1
#
_entry.id   AF-A0AAD4E7R5-F1
#
_cell.length_a   1.000
_cell.length_b   1.000
_cell.length_c   1.000
_cell.angle_alpha   90.00
_cell.angle_beta   90.00
_cell.angle_gamma   90.00
#
_symmetry.space_group_name_H-M   'P 1'
#
loop_
_entity.id
_entity.type
_entity.pdbx_description
1 polymer ?
#
loop_
_entity_poly.entity_id
_entity_poly.type
_entity_poly.pdbx_seq_one_letter_code
_entity_poly.pdbx_strand_id
1 'polypeptide(L)'
;MKKLSKNPSAVSFIVSAGFGMTETCGGCIFVPVDIFTTKPAREFLDLGRPVIGCEMRIVDPVDGTTPRTDGESGELQVRGPMVFVCYYKNPEATSSSFIEGGWYRTGDVGIIEGGSMHLIGRIKDTVIIHGVTYSIPELETHLQTLEGVTHSFLAATPYRIPGQETEGFVIFYSPSFDLDGADTPITHRALRDIYVKMITQPPQMIVPIPVKQMEKTTLGKLSRSRLLILLQKGGLAKHIARADELLSEARGASFVAPSTKTEKYLARMYAGILNLADNEVPTSTKASKLDATNIMTLKVQQFRW
;
A
#
# COMPACT_ATOMS: atom_id res chain seq x y z
N MET A 1 -14.45 35.83 13.80
CA MET A 1 -14.50 34.75 14.81
C MET A 1 -15.38 35.02 16.05
N LYS A 2 -15.57 36.27 16.53
CA LYS A 2 -16.39 36.57 17.74
C LYS A 2 -17.90 36.20 17.68
N LYS A 3 -18.45 35.80 16.52
CA LYS A 3 -19.83 35.31 16.37
C LYS A 3 -19.97 33.77 16.45
N LEU A 4 -18.87 33.02 16.36
CA LEU A 4 -18.87 31.54 16.41
C LEU A 4 -19.02 30.98 17.83
N SER A 5 -18.72 31.77 18.88
CA SER A 5 -18.70 31.27 20.26
C SER A 5 -20.06 31.22 20.97
N LYS A 6 -21.14 31.72 20.34
CA LYS A 6 -22.46 31.87 21.00
C LYS A 6 -23.44 30.73 20.70
N ASN A 7 -23.19 29.92 19.68
CA ASN A 7 -24.04 28.76 19.36
C ASN A 7 -23.23 27.70 18.59
N PRO A 8 -22.60 26.74 19.28
CA PRO A 8 -21.83 25.66 18.64
C PRO A 8 -22.66 24.84 17.64
N SER A 9 -23.98 24.75 17.85
CA SER A 9 -24.93 24.07 16.98
C SER A 9 -25.28 24.85 15.71
N ALA A 10 -24.87 26.10 15.59
CA ALA A 10 -25.10 26.96 14.42
C ALA A 10 -23.91 26.98 13.44
N VAL A 11 -22.91 26.12 13.66
CA VAL A 11 -21.70 26.04 12.84
C VAL A 11 -21.68 24.71 12.11
N SER A 12 -21.94 24.74 10.81
CA SER A 12 -21.68 23.59 9.94
C SER A 12 -20.21 23.60 9.52
N PHE A 13 -19.56 22.44 9.62
CA PHE A 13 -18.23 22.22 9.06
C PHE A 13 -18.40 21.37 7.81
N ILE A 14 -18.51 22.05 6.68
CA ILE A 14 -18.69 21.41 5.38
C ILE A 14 -17.33 21.14 4.76
N VAL A 15 -17.07 19.88 4.45
CA VAL A 15 -15.93 19.43 3.64
C VAL A 15 -16.49 19.00 2.29
N SER A 16 -15.98 19.56 1.20
CA SER A 16 -16.31 19.05 -0.14
C SER A 16 -15.30 17.98 -0.52
N ALA A 17 -15.70 16.72 -0.38
CA ALA A 17 -14.96 15.63 -1.01
C ALA A 17 -15.13 15.71 -2.52
N GLY A 18 -14.15 15.23 -3.27
CA GLY A 18 -14.26 15.20 -4.71
C GLY A 18 -13.16 14.42 -5.40
N PHE A 19 -13.45 14.02 -6.63
CA PHE A 19 -12.52 13.35 -7.52
C PHE A 19 -12.16 14.27 -8.70
N GLY A 20 -10.89 14.21 -9.10
CA GLY A 20 -10.37 14.96 -10.23
C GLY A 20 -8.96 14.56 -10.62
N MET A 21 -8.63 14.78 -11.88
CA MET A 21 -7.33 14.55 -12.48
C MET A 21 -6.90 15.77 -13.31
N THR A 22 -5.66 15.77 -13.78
CA THR A 22 -5.20 16.81 -14.72
C THR A 22 -5.98 16.70 -16.03
N GLU A 23 -6.22 15.47 -16.46
CA GLU A 23 -6.96 15.11 -17.67
C GLU A 23 -8.46 15.44 -17.61
N THR A 24 -8.99 15.80 -16.44
CA THR A 24 -10.40 16.23 -16.25
C THR A 24 -10.52 17.72 -15.92
N CYS A 25 -9.48 18.51 -16.17
CA CYS A 25 -9.40 19.93 -15.80
C CYS A 25 -9.62 20.19 -14.30
N GLY A 26 -9.10 19.31 -13.44
CA GLY A 26 -9.31 19.37 -12.00
C GLY A 26 -10.47 18.49 -11.54
N GLY A 27 -11.20 18.92 -10.52
CA GLY A 27 -12.29 18.14 -9.95
C GLY A 27 -13.55 18.14 -10.83
N CYS A 28 -14.15 16.97 -11.01
CA CYS A 28 -15.34 16.77 -11.85
C CYS A 28 -16.44 15.94 -11.17
N ILE A 29 -16.21 15.45 -9.94
CA ILE A 29 -17.19 14.75 -9.11
C ILE A 29 -17.04 15.32 -7.70
N PHE A 30 -18.14 15.73 -7.07
CA PHE A 30 -18.11 16.34 -5.74
C PHE A 30 -19.35 16.00 -4.91
N VAL A 31 -19.17 16.05 -3.60
CA VAL A 31 -20.26 16.13 -2.62
C VAL A 31 -19.86 17.01 -1.44
N PRO A 32 -20.71 17.97 -1.04
CA PRO A 32 -20.55 18.66 0.23
C PRO A 32 -20.98 17.73 1.37
N VAL A 33 -20.07 17.45 2.29
CA VAL A 33 -20.29 16.60 3.46
C VAL A 33 -20.22 17.46 4.71
N ASP A 34 -21.27 17.45 5.51
CA ASP A 34 -21.21 17.99 6.88
C ASP A 34 -20.65 16.90 7.80
N ILE A 35 -19.44 17.12 8.32
CA ILE A 35 -18.71 16.11 9.09
C ILE A 35 -19.35 15.75 10.43
N PHE A 36 -20.27 16.57 10.94
CA PHE A 36 -20.96 16.30 12.20
C PHE A 36 -22.26 15.55 12.03
N THR A 37 -22.92 15.71 10.88
CA THR A 37 -24.25 15.13 10.64
C THR A 37 -24.22 13.97 9.65
N THR A 38 -23.21 13.91 8.77
CA THR A 38 -23.09 12.86 7.76
C THR A 38 -22.28 11.70 8.32
N LYS A 39 -22.92 10.55 8.51
CA LYS A 39 -22.22 9.32 8.89
C LYS A 39 -21.65 8.64 7.63
N PRO A 40 -20.41 8.12 7.65
CA PRO A 40 -19.89 7.33 6.55
C PRO A 40 -20.75 6.08 6.33
N ALA A 41 -21.24 5.89 5.10
CA ALA A 41 -22.02 4.70 4.74
C ALA A 41 -21.13 3.47 4.48
N ARG A 42 -19.87 3.71 4.11
CA ARG A 42 -18.85 2.69 3.82
C ARG A 42 -17.52 3.10 4.46
N GLU A 43 -16.58 2.16 4.43
CA GLU A 43 -15.17 2.42 4.74
C GLU A 43 -14.55 3.48 3.82
N PHE A 44 -14.99 3.51 2.54
CA PHE A 44 -14.55 4.49 1.56
C PHE A 44 -15.45 5.74 1.54
N LEU A 45 -14.80 6.92 1.50
CA LEU A 45 -15.48 8.21 1.48
C LEU A 45 -16.33 8.37 0.19
N ASP A 46 -17.54 8.89 0.35
CA ASP A 46 -18.38 9.34 -0.75
C ASP A 46 -17.76 10.58 -1.41
N LEU A 47 -17.42 10.46 -2.69
CA LEU A 47 -16.89 11.55 -3.52
C LEU A 47 -17.99 12.28 -4.28
N GLY A 48 -19.20 11.74 -4.30
CA GLY A 48 -20.38 12.42 -4.78
C GLY A 48 -20.75 12.12 -6.21
N ARG A 49 -21.37 13.12 -6.85
CA ARG A 49 -21.95 13.02 -8.18
C ARG A 49 -21.16 13.85 -9.19
N PRO A 50 -21.16 13.46 -10.47
CA PRO A 50 -20.48 14.23 -11.50
C PRO A 50 -21.11 15.62 -11.64
N VAL A 51 -20.26 16.62 -11.97
CA VAL A 51 -20.73 17.96 -12.31
C VAL A 51 -21.59 17.94 -13.58
N ILE A 52 -22.36 19.00 -13.81
CA ILE A 52 -23.21 19.11 -15.01
C ILE A 52 -22.34 18.96 -16.28
N GLY A 53 -22.77 18.07 -17.17
CA GLY A 53 -22.06 17.74 -18.41
C GLY A 53 -20.95 16.71 -18.27
N CYS A 54 -20.65 16.26 -17.04
CA CYS A 54 -19.80 15.10 -16.79
C CYS A 54 -20.69 13.86 -16.65
N GLU A 55 -20.33 12.80 -17.35
CA GLU A 55 -20.87 11.47 -17.18
C GLU A 55 -19.80 10.58 -16.54
N MET A 56 -20.23 9.67 -15.67
CA MET A 56 -19.36 8.66 -15.06
C MET A 56 -20.01 7.28 -15.15
N ARG A 57 -19.18 6.24 -15.23
CA ARG A 57 -19.61 4.84 -15.15
C ARG A 57 -18.54 3.96 -14.52
N ILE A 58 -18.95 2.81 -14.00
CA ILE A 58 -18.07 1.73 -13.59
C ILE A 58 -18.15 0.62 -14.64
N VAL A 59 -16.99 0.12 -15.09
CA VAL A 59 -16.89 -0.98 -16.04
C VAL A 59 -15.94 -2.07 -15.54
N ASP A 60 -16.00 -3.25 -16.15
CA ASP A 60 -15.00 -4.29 -15.95
C ASP A 60 -13.60 -3.76 -16.34
N PRO A 61 -12.61 -3.79 -15.44
CA PRO A 61 -11.27 -3.30 -15.73
C PRO A 61 -10.50 -4.14 -16.76
N VAL A 62 -10.89 -5.40 -16.99
CA VAL A 62 -10.25 -6.33 -17.93
C VAL A 62 -10.57 -5.95 -19.38
N ASP A 63 -11.84 -5.75 -19.69
CA ASP A 63 -12.28 -5.39 -21.04
C ASP A 63 -12.47 -3.87 -21.24
N GLY A 64 -12.62 -3.10 -20.16
CA GLY A 64 -12.81 -1.64 -20.19
C GLY A 64 -14.13 -1.17 -20.79
N THR A 65 -15.11 -2.06 -21.01
CA THR A 65 -16.34 -1.78 -21.77
C THR A 65 -17.60 -2.32 -21.12
N THR A 66 -17.54 -3.47 -20.44
CA THR A 66 -18.70 -4.12 -19.83
C THR A 66 -19.14 -3.33 -18.60
N PRO A 67 -20.35 -2.71 -18.58
CA PRO A 67 -20.82 -1.95 -17.44
C PRO A 67 -21.02 -2.83 -16.21
N ARG A 68 -20.62 -2.33 -15.05
CA ARG A 68 -20.92 -2.94 -13.76
C ARG A 68 -22.29 -2.47 -13.24
N THR A 69 -22.94 -3.33 -12.47
CA THR A 69 -24.23 -2.98 -11.84
C THR A 69 -24.01 -2.01 -10.66
N ASP A 70 -25.08 -1.34 -10.20
CA ASP A 70 -24.99 -0.43 -9.05
C ASP A 70 -24.45 -1.17 -7.82
N GLY A 71 -23.40 -0.63 -7.20
CA GLY A 71 -22.68 -1.22 -6.07
C GLY A 71 -21.57 -2.22 -6.42
N GLU A 72 -21.43 -2.64 -7.68
CA GLU A 72 -20.31 -3.48 -8.11
C GLU A 72 -19.04 -2.66 -8.38
N SER A 73 -17.89 -3.23 -8.03
CA SER A 73 -16.59 -2.59 -8.21
C SER A 73 -16.06 -2.76 -9.63
N GLY A 74 -15.34 -1.75 -10.10
CA GLY A 74 -14.70 -1.76 -11.41
C GLY A 74 -13.94 -0.48 -11.70
N GLU A 75 -13.49 -0.33 -12.93
CA GLU A 75 -12.79 0.87 -13.39
C GLU A 75 -13.77 2.05 -13.56
N LEU A 76 -13.41 3.20 -12.98
CA LEU A 76 -14.06 4.46 -13.23
C LEU A 76 -13.69 4.96 -14.63
N GLN A 77 -14.71 5.26 -15.43
CA GLN A 77 -14.57 6.00 -16.67
C GLN A 77 -15.43 7.26 -16.62
N VAL A 78 -14.90 8.34 -17.19
CA VAL A 78 -15.60 9.62 -17.28
C VAL A 78 -15.66 10.13 -18.71
N ARG A 79 -16.71 10.89 -19.03
CA ARG A 79 -16.89 11.52 -20.33
C ARG A 79 -17.50 12.90 -20.15
N GLY A 80 -17.06 13.86 -20.93
CA GLY A 80 -17.64 15.21 -20.94
C GLY A 80 -16.66 16.26 -21.47
N PRO A 81 -17.10 17.54 -21.53
CA PRO A 81 -16.30 18.62 -22.12
C PRO A 81 -15.07 19.00 -21.28
N MET A 82 -14.99 18.55 -20.02
CA MET A 82 -13.83 18.76 -19.15
C MET A 82 -12.68 17.79 -19.40
N VAL A 83 -12.93 16.71 -20.14
CA VAL A 83 -11.89 15.74 -20.46
C VAL A 83 -10.96 16.36 -21.50
N PHE A 84 -9.65 16.30 -21.24
CA PHE A 84 -8.60 16.77 -22.13
C PHE A 84 -8.68 16.13 -23.54
N VAL A 85 -8.04 16.77 -24.51
CA VAL A 85 -8.09 16.31 -25.91
C VAL A 85 -7.09 15.17 -26.17
N CYS A 86 -5.84 15.35 -25.74
CA CYS A 86 -4.78 14.38 -25.95
C CYS A 86 -3.55 14.66 -25.07
N TYR A 87 -2.67 13.66 -24.97
CA TYR A 87 -1.32 13.87 -24.48
C TYR A 87 -0.45 14.48 -25.58
N TYR A 88 0.27 15.56 -25.25
CA TYR A 88 1.12 16.27 -26.20
C TYR A 88 2.21 15.36 -26.78
N LYS A 89 2.23 15.23 -28.12
CA LYS A 89 3.18 14.39 -28.88
C LYS A 89 3.22 12.92 -28.45
N ASN A 90 2.15 12.40 -27.84
CA ASN A 90 2.06 11.00 -27.44
C ASN A 90 0.74 10.37 -27.91
N PRO A 91 0.62 10.06 -29.22
CA PRO A 91 -0.59 9.50 -29.80
C PRO A 91 -0.91 8.11 -29.25
N GLU A 92 0.10 7.31 -28.93
CA GLU A 92 -0.07 5.98 -28.34
C GLU A 92 -0.75 6.07 -26.97
N ALA A 93 -0.18 6.86 -26.04
CA ALA A 93 -0.79 7.06 -24.73
C ALA A 93 -2.21 7.63 -24.85
N THR A 94 -2.41 8.61 -25.76
CA THR A 94 -3.74 9.18 -26.02
C THR A 94 -4.71 8.09 -26.43
N SER A 95 -4.40 7.31 -27.47
CA SER A 95 -5.29 6.26 -27.96
C SER A 95 -5.59 5.18 -26.91
N SER A 96 -4.61 4.84 -26.05
CA SER A 96 -4.79 3.85 -24.98
C SER A 96 -5.65 4.33 -23.81
N SER A 97 -5.77 5.64 -23.63
CA SER A 97 -6.53 6.26 -22.55
C SER A 97 -8.01 6.49 -22.88
N PHE A 98 -8.41 6.32 -24.13
CA PHE A 98 -9.79 6.49 -24.57
C PHE A 98 -10.38 5.19 -25.08
N ILE A 99 -11.65 4.97 -24.74
CA ILE A 99 -12.50 3.91 -25.29
C ILE A 99 -13.52 4.54 -26.24
N GLU A 100 -14.10 3.71 -27.10
CA GLU A 100 -15.16 4.12 -28.02
C GLU A 100 -16.27 4.92 -27.30
N GLY A 101 -16.80 5.94 -27.99
CA GLY A 101 -17.82 6.82 -27.43
C GLY A 101 -17.28 7.95 -26.55
N GLY A 102 -15.96 8.18 -26.54
CA GLY A 102 -15.32 9.32 -25.88
C GLY A 102 -15.09 9.13 -24.38
N TRP A 103 -15.13 7.89 -23.89
CA TRP A 103 -14.89 7.57 -22.49
C TRP A 103 -13.40 7.59 -22.19
N TYR A 104 -13.01 8.36 -21.17
CA TYR A 104 -11.65 8.41 -20.66
C TYR A 104 -11.47 7.41 -19.52
N ARG A 105 -10.41 6.60 -19.63
CA ARG A 105 -9.97 5.63 -18.62
C ARG A 105 -9.17 6.33 -17.54
N THR A 106 -9.72 6.47 -16.34
CA THR A 106 -9.02 7.16 -15.25
C THR A 106 -7.94 6.29 -14.60
N GLY A 107 -8.06 4.96 -14.77
CA GLY A 107 -7.22 3.97 -14.09
C GLY A 107 -7.53 3.83 -12.60
N ASP A 108 -8.64 4.41 -12.15
CA ASP A 108 -9.11 4.34 -10.77
C ASP A 108 -10.19 3.27 -10.63
N VAL A 109 -10.26 2.63 -9.46
CA VAL A 109 -11.22 1.59 -9.13
C VAL A 109 -12.18 2.12 -8.08
N GLY A 110 -13.48 1.94 -8.31
CA GLY A 110 -14.50 2.33 -7.36
C GLY A 110 -15.84 1.66 -7.60
N ILE A 111 -16.83 2.13 -6.86
CA ILE A 111 -18.24 1.73 -6.97
C ILE A 111 -19.09 2.98 -7.16
N ILE A 112 -20.18 2.83 -7.91
CA ILE A 112 -21.27 3.82 -7.95
C ILE A 112 -22.47 3.21 -7.24
N GLU A 113 -23.04 3.93 -6.27
CA GLU A 113 -24.25 3.53 -5.56
C GLU A 113 -25.25 4.67 -5.53
N GLY A 114 -26.44 4.43 -6.08
CA GLY A 114 -27.46 5.48 -6.19
C GLY A 114 -26.93 6.74 -6.91
N GLY A 115 -26.01 6.56 -7.86
CA GLY A 115 -25.35 7.63 -8.60
C GLY A 115 -24.25 8.39 -7.85
N SER A 116 -23.87 7.99 -6.63
CA SER A 116 -22.73 8.55 -5.89
C SER A 116 -21.50 7.66 -6.00
N MET A 117 -20.32 8.26 -6.14
CA MET A 117 -19.06 7.56 -6.36
C MET A 117 -18.30 7.33 -5.04
N HIS A 118 -17.85 6.10 -4.81
CA HIS A 118 -16.85 5.80 -3.78
C HIS A 118 -15.58 5.25 -4.44
N LEU A 119 -14.44 5.88 -4.13
CA LEU A 119 -13.14 5.47 -4.65
C LEU A 119 -12.51 4.42 -3.74
N ILE A 120 -12.20 3.26 -4.32
CA ILE A 120 -11.55 2.13 -3.62
C ILE A 120 -10.03 2.23 -3.75
N GLY A 121 -9.52 2.59 -4.94
CA GLY A 121 -8.09 2.67 -5.18
C GLY A 121 -7.75 2.94 -6.65
N ARG A 122 -6.55 2.54 -7.08
CA ARG A 122 -6.14 2.57 -8.49
C ARG A 122 -5.84 1.17 -8.98
N ILE A 123 -6.08 0.93 -10.26
CA ILE A 123 -5.78 -0.37 -10.91
C ILE A 123 -4.30 -0.75 -10.65
N LYS A 124 -3.41 0.23 -10.78
CA LYS A 124 -1.96 0.06 -10.59
C LYS A 124 -1.49 0.11 -9.13
N ASP A 125 -2.41 0.34 -8.18
CA ASP A 125 -2.13 0.41 -6.75
C ASP A 125 -2.56 -0.88 -6.02
N THR A 126 -2.75 -1.96 -6.77
CA THR A 126 -2.94 -3.31 -6.22
C THR A 126 -1.79 -4.22 -6.62
N VAL A 127 -1.49 -5.22 -5.78
CA VAL A 127 -0.42 -6.21 -6.02
C VAL A 127 -0.99 -7.59 -5.79
N ILE A 128 -0.68 -8.53 -6.68
CA ILE A 128 -1.06 -9.93 -6.52
C ILE A 128 0.14 -10.71 -5.97
N ILE A 129 0.03 -11.19 -4.74
CA ILE A 129 1.07 -12.00 -4.07
C ILE A 129 0.48 -13.38 -3.82
N HIS A 130 1.07 -14.42 -4.41
CA HIS A 130 0.58 -15.81 -4.31
C HIS A 130 -0.92 -15.98 -4.63
N GLY A 131 -1.45 -15.21 -5.60
CA GLY A 131 -2.86 -15.29 -6.01
C GLY A 131 -3.85 -14.50 -5.16
N VAL A 132 -3.37 -13.76 -4.15
CA VAL A 132 -4.20 -12.85 -3.34
C VAL A 132 -3.90 -11.40 -3.74
N THR A 133 -4.96 -10.62 -3.97
CA THR A 133 -4.85 -9.19 -4.32
C THR A 133 -4.80 -8.34 -3.06
N TYR A 134 -3.76 -7.51 -2.94
CA TYR A 134 -3.54 -6.58 -1.83
C TYR A 134 -3.59 -5.12 -2.29
N SER A 135 -4.18 -4.24 -1.48
CA SER A 135 -4.22 -2.80 -1.70
C SER A 135 -2.98 -2.12 -1.11
N ILE A 136 -2.19 -1.44 -1.94
CA ILE A 136 -1.01 -0.68 -1.47
C ILE A 136 -1.43 0.48 -0.55
N PRO A 137 -2.45 1.31 -0.89
CA PRO A 137 -2.88 2.42 -0.03
C PRO A 137 -3.38 1.95 1.34
N GLU A 138 -4.06 0.81 1.40
CA GLU A 138 -4.53 0.23 2.66
C GLU A 138 -3.35 -0.19 3.56
N LEU A 139 -2.36 -0.88 2.96
CA LEU A 139 -1.13 -1.25 3.66
C LEU A 139 -0.38 -0.02 4.17
N GLU A 140 -0.20 1.00 3.33
CA GLU A 140 0.47 2.25 3.72
C GLU A 140 -0.30 2.97 4.84
N THR A 141 -1.63 3.04 4.75
CA THR A 141 -2.48 3.70 5.74
C THR A 141 -2.30 3.06 7.12
N HIS A 142 -2.32 1.74 7.21
CA HIS A 142 -2.13 1.04 8.48
C HIS A 142 -0.71 1.24 9.03
N LEU A 143 0.32 1.02 8.20
CA LEU A 143 1.71 1.12 8.64
C LEU A 143 2.10 2.55 9.04
N GLN A 144 1.52 3.57 8.39
CA GLN A 144 1.81 4.98 8.69
C GLN A 144 1.28 5.42 10.06
N THR A 145 0.33 4.70 10.66
CA THR A 145 -0.19 5.02 12.00
C THR A 145 0.72 4.57 13.13
N LEU A 146 1.78 3.82 12.83
CA LEU A 146 2.67 3.28 13.86
C LEU A 146 3.55 4.37 14.48
N GLU A 147 3.72 4.26 15.80
CA GLU A 147 4.61 5.13 16.56
C GLU A 147 6.05 5.01 16.05
N GLY A 148 6.70 6.17 15.92
CA GLY A 148 8.04 6.28 15.36
C GLY A 148 8.08 6.39 13.84
N VAL A 149 6.96 6.27 13.10
CA VAL A 149 6.91 6.57 11.67
C VAL A 149 6.59 8.05 11.46
N THR A 150 7.42 8.76 10.71
CA THR A 150 7.15 10.16 10.36
C THR A 150 5.91 10.23 9.47
N HIS A 151 4.93 11.04 9.86
CA HIS A 151 3.67 11.19 9.13
C HIS A 151 3.90 11.53 7.66
N SER A 152 3.25 10.81 6.76
CA SER A 152 3.36 10.94 5.30
C SER A 152 4.75 10.63 4.74
N PHE A 153 5.61 9.93 5.49
CA PHE A 153 6.91 9.41 5.05
C PHE A 153 7.00 7.88 5.14
N LEU A 154 6.01 7.21 4.56
CA LEU A 154 5.98 5.77 4.37
C LEU A 154 5.49 5.46 2.95
N ALA A 155 6.14 4.51 2.29
CA ALA A 155 5.74 4.03 0.97
C ALA A 155 5.98 2.53 0.85
N ALA A 156 5.00 1.81 0.32
CA ALA A 156 5.12 0.39 -0.01
C ALA A 156 5.21 0.24 -1.53
N THR A 157 6.15 -0.57 -2.01
CA THR A 157 6.28 -0.88 -3.44
C THR A 157 6.30 -2.39 -3.66
N PRO A 158 5.59 -2.91 -4.67
CA PRO A 158 5.86 -4.26 -5.15
C PRO A 158 7.29 -4.34 -5.67
N TYR A 159 7.93 -5.46 -5.39
CA TYR A 159 9.24 -5.81 -5.91
C TYR A 159 9.38 -7.33 -5.99
N ARG A 160 9.83 -7.81 -7.16
CA ARG A 160 10.20 -9.22 -7.36
C ARG A 160 11.70 -9.34 -7.24
N ILE A 161 12.18 -10.03 -6.21
CA ILE A 161 13.58 -10.42 -6.13
C ILE A 161 13.86 -11.42 -7.27
N PRO A 162 14.97 -11.28 -8.02
CA PRO A 162 15.36 -12.26 -9.03
C PRO A 162 15.37 -13.69 -8.46
N GLY A 163 14.71 -14.62 -9.16
CA GLY A 163 14.59 -16.02 -8.74
C GLY A 163 13.38 -16.36 -7.87
N GLN A 164 12.60 -15.37 -7.42
CA GLN A 164 11.32 -15.62 -6.73
C GLN A 164 10.17 -15.83 -7.73
N GLU A 165 9.18 -16.65 -7.36
CA GLU A 165 8.01 -16.95 -8.20
C GLU A 165 7.00 -15.80 -8.25
N THR A 166 6.88 -15.02 -7.17
CA THR A 166 5.91 -13.92 -7.05
C THR A 166 6.57 -12.66 -6.49
N GLU A 167 5.88 -11.53 -6.63
CA GLU A 167 6.27 -10.25 -6.03
C GLU A 167 6.08 -10.28 -4.51
N GLY A 168 6.80 -9.44 -3.79
CA GLY A 168 6.45 -9.06 -2.42
C GLY A 168 6.61 -7.57 -2.24
N PHE A 169 6.47 -7.06 -1.02
CA PHE A 169 6.64 -5.63 -0.76
C PHE A 169 8.03 -5.29 -0.26
N VAL A 170 8.56 -4.16 -0.76
CA VAL A 170 9.58 -3.37 -0.08
C VAL A 170 8.88 -2.19 0.58
N ILE A 171 9.10 -2.02 1.88
CA ILE A 171 8.55 -0.90 2.67
C ILE A 171 9.66 0.11 2.93
N PHE A 172 9.45 1.35 2.52
CA PHE A 172 10.31 2.48 2.85
C PHE A 172 9.64 3.32 3.92
N TYR A 173 10.35 3.67 4.99
CA TYR A 173 9.82 4.55 6.03
C TYR A 173 10.88 5.51 6.57
N SER A 174 10.47 6.70 7.01
CA SER A 174 11.33 7.57 7.79
C SER A 174 10.98 7.51 9.27
N PRO A 175 11.92 7.17 10.16
CA PRO A 175 11.69 7.29 11.59
C PRO A 175 11.49 8.75 12.01
N SER A 176 10.68 9.00 13.04
CA SER A 176 10.47 10.33 13.64
C SER A 176 11.56 10.75 14.63
N PHE A 177 12.56 9.88 14.82
CA PHE A 177 13.75 10.06 15.65
C PHE A 177 15.00 9.73 14.82
N ASP A 178 16.18 9.77 15.43
CA ASP A 178 17.43 9.44 14.76
C ASP A 178 17.40 8.00 14.20
N LEU A 179 17.87 7.79 12.97
CA LEU A 179 17.95 6.48 12.32
C LEU A 179 18.75 5.48 13.15
N ASP A 180 19.77 5.96 13.85
CA ASP A 180 20.64 5.13 14.71
C ASP A 180 20.22 5.20 16.20
N GLY A 181 19.06 5.78 16.48
CA GLY A 181 18.49 5.88 17.82
C GLY A 181 17.97 4.54 18.37
N ALA A 182 17.87 4.46 19.69
CA ALA A 182 17.42 3.27 20.42
C ALA A 182 15.97 2.85 20.10
N ASP A 183 15.16 3.77 19.58
CA ASP A 183 13.76 3.50 19.22
C ASP A 183 13.60 2.90 17.81
N THR A 184 14.61 3.03 16.93
CA THR A 184 14.55 2.50 15.55
C THR A 184 14.28 1.00 15.50
N PRO A 185 14.97 0.14 16.27
CA PRO A 185 14.69 -1.30 16.27
C PRO A 185 13.26 -1.63 16.71
N ILE A 186 12.68 -0.82 17.61
CA ILE A 186 11.32 -1.02 18.13
C ILE A 186 10.30 -0.75 17.02
N THR A 187 10.37 0.42 16.39
CA THR A 187 9.47 0.78 15.27
C THR A 187 9.66 -0.13 14.06
N HIS A 188 10.91 -0.48 13.72
CA HIS A 188 11.20 -1.39 12.62
C HIS A 188 10.56 -2.77 12.82
N ARG A 189 10.65 -3.30 14.04
CA ARG A 189 9.99 -4.55 14.41
C ARG A 189 8.47 -4.44 14.37
N ALA A 190 7.90 -3.34 14.88
CA ALA A 190 6.46 -3.10 14.85
C ALA A 190 5.93 -3.05 13.41
N LEU A 191 6.61 -2.35 12.50
CA LEU A 191 6.30 -2.33 11.07
C LEU A 191 6.27 -3.74 10.48
N ARG A 192 7.30 -4.55 10.76
CA ARG A 192 7.37 -5.94 10.29
C ARG A 192 6.23 -6.79 10.84
N ASP A 193 5.96 -6.70 12.13
CA ASP A 193 4.92 -7.51 12.78
C ASP A 193 3.51 -7.16 12.28
N ILE A 194 3.21 -5.88 12.06
CA ILE A 194 1.94 -5.44 11.48
C ILE A 194 1.84 -5.84 10.01
N TYR A 195 2.90 -5.63 9.23
CA TYR A 195 2.94 -6.07 7.83
C TYR A 195 2.63 -7.57 7.70
N VAL A 196 3.29 -8.42 8.50
CA VAL A 196 3.09 -9.88 8.45
C VAL A 196 1.66 -10.26 8.82
N LYS A 197 1.01 -9.52 9.72
CA LYS A 197 -0.41 -9.76 10.04
C LYS A 197 -1.33 -9.42 8.87
N MET A 198 -1.03 -8.36 8.12
CA MET A 198 -1.86 -7.92 6.99
C MET A 198 -1.63 -8.78 5.73
N ILE A 199 -0.37 -9.08 5.41
CA ILE A 199 0.01 -9.73 4.14
C ILE A 199 0.20 -11.24 4.31
N THR A 200 0.26 -11.75 5.54
CA THR A 200 0.50 -13.17 5.90
C THR A 200 1.86 -13.74 5.49
N GLN A 201 2.69 -12.95 4.79
CA GLN A 201 4.05 -13.28 4.36
C GLN A 201 5.04 -12.26 4.94
N PRO A 202 6.34 -12.58 5.04
CA PRO A 202 7.37 -11.59 5.35
C PRO A 202 7.50 -10.54 4.23
N PRO A 203 7.84 -9.28 4.56
CA PRO A 203 8.16 -8.30 3.53
C PRO A 203 9.50 -8.71 2.89
N GLN A 204 9.69 -8.35 1.62
CA GLN A 204 11.00 -8.56 0.97
C GLN A 204 12.06 -7.78 1.74
N MET A 205 11.77 -6.50 2.03
CA MET A 205 12.64 -5.62 2.81
C MET A 205 11.80 -4.54 3.50
N ILE A 206 12.26 -4.07 4.66
CA ILE A 206 11.82 -2.81 5.27
C ILE A 206 13.07 -1.94 5.38
N VAL A 207 13.05 -0.74 4.81
CA VAL A 207 14.23 0.11 4.67
C VAL A 207 13.97 1.44 5.38
N PRO A 208 14.69 1.74 6.49
CA PRO A 208 14.62 3.05 7.12
C PRO A 208 15.39 4.08 6.28
N ILE A 209 14.76 5.20 5.92
CA ILE A 209 15.36 6.25 5.08
C ILE A 209 15.12 7.61 5.73
N PRO A 210 16.11 8.52 5.79
CA PRO A 210 15.89 9.86 6.32
C PRO A 210 14.92 10.65 5.43
N VAL A 211 14.10 11.50 6.04
CA VAL A 211 13.13 12.38 5.36
C VAL A 211 13.74 13.11 4.15
N LYS A 212 14.98 13.60 4.27
CA LYS A 212 15.71 14.32 3.22
C LYS A 212 15.93 13.52 1.94
N GLN A 213 15.95 12.18 2.02
CA GLN A 213 16.12 11.29 0.87
C GLN A 213 14.79 10.73 0.35
N MET A 214 13.69 10.89 1.12
CA MET A 214 12.32 10.56 0.70
C MET A 214 11.64 11.78 0.09
N GLU A 215 12.17 12.24 -1.05
CA GLU A 215 11.65 13.43 -1.71
C GLU A 215 10.20 13.25 -2.17
N LYS A 216 9.39 14.26 -1.86
CA LYS A 216 7.99 14.37 -2.31
C LYS A 216 7.94 15.14 -3.63
N THR A 217 6.92 14.85 -4.43
CA THR A 217 6.57 15.67 -5.59
C THR A 217 6.15 17.08 -5.15
N THR A 218 6.04 18.02 -6.09
CA THR A 218 5.53 19.38 -5.82
C THR A 218 4.13 19.38 -5.18
N LEU A 219 3.35 18.32 -5.42
CA LEU A 219 2.04 18.09 -4.81
C LEU A 219 2.09 17.36 -3.45
N GLY A 220 3.28 17.20 -2.86
CA GLY A 220 3.47 16.59 -1.55
C GLY A 220 3.35 15.06 -1.51
N LYS A 221 3.31 14.37 -2.65
CA LYS A 221 3.19 12.90 -2.70
C LYS A 221 4.56 12.23 -2.77
N LEU A 222 4.74 11.14 -2.02
CA LEU A 222 5.90 10.26 -2.21
C LEU A 222 5.77 9.49 -3.53
N SER A 223 6.91 9.31 -4.21
CA SER A 223 6.97 8.55 -5.46
C SER A 223 7.52 7.15 -5.21
N ARG A 224 6.63 6.13 -5.21
CA ARG A 224 6.98 4.70 -5.10
C ARG A 224 7.99 4.29 -6.19
N SER A 225 7.73 4.69 -7.44
CA SER A 225 8.59 4.38 -8.59
C SER A 225 9.99 4.96 -8.45
N ARG A 226 10.12 6.19 -7.94
CA ARG A 226 11.43 6.80 -7.69
C ARG A 226 12.20 6.05 -6.60
N LEU A 227 11.55 5.70 -5.49
CA LEU A 227 12.18 4.94 -4.41
C LEU A 227 12.64 3.56 -4.89
N LEU A 228 11.83 2.90 -5.72
CA LEU A 228 12.20 1.63 -6.35
C LEU A 228 13.42 1.79 -7.28
N ILE A 229 13.47 2.85 -8.10
CA ILE A 229 14.65 3.13 -8.95
C ILE A 229 15.89 3.39 -8.10
N LEU A 230 15.77 4.13 -6.98
CA LEU A 230 16.88 4.37 -6.06
C LEU A 230 17.38 3.07 -5.43
N LEU A 231 16.47 2.16 -5.05
CA LEU A 231 16.80 0.82 -4.56
C LEU A 231 17.58 0.04 -5.63
N GLN A 232 17.04 -0.06 -6.85
CA GLN A 232 17.63 -0.84 -7.95
C GLN A 232 18.99 -0.31 -8.41
N LYS A 233 19.21 1.01 -8.33
CA LYS A 233 20.50 1.65 -8.64
C LYS A 233 21.52 1.57 -7.49
N GLY A 234 21.18 0.94 -6.36
CA GLY A 234 22.05 0.85 -5.19
C GLY A 234 22.18 2.15 -4.38
N GLY A 235 21.38 3.17 -4.68
CA GLY A 235 21.41 4.47 -3.99
C GLY A 235 20.99 4.39 -2.52
N LEU A 236 20.42 3.26 -2.10
CA LEU A 236 19.99 3.01 -0.72
C LEU A 236 20.87 2.00 0.03
N ALA A 237 22.03 1.60 -0.51
CA ALA A 237 22.85 0.52 0.04
C ALA A 237 23.15 0.65 1.55
N LYS A 238 23.44 1.85 2.05
CA LYS A 238 23.67 2.11 3.49
C LYS A 238 22.44 1.81 4.33
N HIS A 239 21.25 2.15 3.84
CA HIS A 239 19.98 1.94 4.54
C HIS A 239 19.53 0.48 4.49
N ILE A 240 19.90 -0.23 3.42
CA ILE A 240 19.71 -1.69 3.32
C ILE A 240 20.58 -2.38 4.36
N ALA A 241 21.87 -2.03 4.46
CA ALA A 241 22.75 -2.58 5.48
C ALA A 241 22.20 -2.30 6.90
N ARG A 242 21.69 -1.09 7.13
CA ARG A 242 21.04 -0.76 8.41
C ARG A 242 19.79 -1.61 8.66
N ALA A 243 18.97 -1.88 7.65
CA ALA A 243 17.83 -2.78 7.78
C ALA A 243 18.26 -4.21 8.17
N ASP A 244 19.33 -4.73 7.56
CA ASP A 244 19.87 -6.05 7.88
C ASP A 244 20.41 -6.13 9.32
N GLU A 245 21.06 -5.06 9.80
CA GLU A 245 21.48 -4.93 11.20
C GLU A 245 20.28 -4.96 12.16
N LEU A 246 19.23 -4.17 11.89
CA LEU A 246 18.02 -4.13 12.73
C LEU A 246 17.32 -5.49 12.78
N LEU A 247 17.30 -6.23 11.68
CA LEU A 247 16.80 -7.60 11.63
C LEU A 247 17.67 -8.56 12.47
N SER A 248 18.98 -8.40 12.39
CA SER A 248 19.95 -9.22 13.13
C SER A 248 19.87 -8.98 14.63
N GLU A 249 19.80 -7.70 15.06
CA GLU A 249 19.54 -7.30 16.45
C GLU A 249 18.23 -7.91 16.96
N ALA A 250 17.17 -7.89 16.13
CA ALA A 250 15.88 -8.46 16.51
C ALA A 250 15.91 -9.98 16.68
N ARG A 251 16.68 -10.68 15.83
CA ARG A 251 16.90 -12.13 15.96
C ARG A 251 17.75 -12.45 17.20
N GLY A 252 18.83 -11.72 17.41
CA GLY A 252 19.75 -11.91 18.55
C GLY A 252 19.09 -11.66 19.91
N ALA A 253 18.27 -10.62 20.03
CA ALA A 253 17.58 -10.28 21.28
C ALA A 253 16.49 -11.31 21.69
N SER A 254 16.05 -12.18 20.78
CA SER A 254 15.01 -13.19 21.01
C SER A 254 15.51 -14.63 20.85
N PHE A 255 16.83 -14.84 20.73
CA PHE A 255 17.41 -16.15 20.48
C PHE A 255 17.37 -17.02 21.73
N VAL A 256 16.54 -18.07 21.69
CA VAL A 256 16.55 -19.16 22.67
C VAL A 256 16.99 -20.43 21.94
N ALA A 257 18.12 -20.99 22.39
CA ALA A 257 18.68 -22.18 21.78
C ALA A 257 17.75 -23.40 21.96
N PRO A 258 17.64 -24.29 20.95
CA PRO A 258 16.98 -25.59 21.05
C PRO A 258 17.46 -26.39 22.25
N SER A 259 16.57 -26.64 23.20
CA SER A 259 16.89 -27.28 24.48
C SER A 259 16.40 -28.73 24.51
N THR A 260 15.19 -28.99 24.01
CA THR A 260 14.59 -30.33 23.99
C THR A 260 15.00 -31.13 22.75
N LYS A 261 14.86 -32.47 22.80
CA LYS A 261 15.13 -33.34 21.63
C LYS A 261 14.26 -32.96 20.43
N THR A 262 12.98 -32.64 20.66
CA THR A 262 12.02 -32.23 19.62
C THR A 262 12.39 -30.87 19.03
N GLU A 263 12.75 -29.90 19.87
CA GLU A 263 13.21 -28.58 19.42
C GLU A 263 14.47 -28.68 18.56
N LYS A 264 15.45 -29.48 18.97
CA LYS A 264 16.69 -29.70 18.20
C LYS A 264 16.42 -30.38 16.86
N TYR A 265 15.45 -31.29 16.82
CA TYR A 265 15.04 -31.96 15.58
C TYR A 265 14.34 -31.00 14.62
N LEU A 266 13.38 -30.20 15.12
CA LEU A 266 12.71 -29.16 14.33
C LEU A 266 13.71 -28.12 13.83
N ALA A 267 14.61 -27.64 14.68
CA ALA A 267 15.64 -26.67 14.31
C ALA A 267 16.50 -27.17 13.13
N ARG A 268 16.94 -28.44 13.15
CA ARG A 268 17.67 -29.07 12.04
C ARG A 268 16.87 -29.13 10.74
N MET A 269 15.58 -29.45 10.81
CA MET A 269 14.72 -29.47 9.62
C MET A 269 14.56 -28.07 9.01
N TYR A 270 14.30 -27.07 9.86
CA TYR A 270 14.18 -25.68 9.41
C TYR A 270 15.51 -25.13 8.89
N ALA A 271 16.64 -25.45 9.53
CA ALA A 271 17.98 -25.08 9.09
C ALA A 271 18.26 -25.62 7.67
N GLY A 272 17.92 -26.89 7.41
CA GLY A 272 18.05 -27.50 6.08
C GLY A 272 17.13 -26.89 5.02
N ILE A 273 15.92 -26.46 5.39
CA ILE A 273 14.96 -25.84 4.46
C ILE A 273 15.30 -24.37 4.17
N LEU A 274 15.82 -23.65 5.15
CA LEU A 274 16.14 -22.22 5.08
C LEU A 274 17.61 -21.95 4.71
N ASN A 275 18.42 -23.00 4.55
CA ASN A 275 19.87 -22.93 4.32
C ASN A 275 20.60 -22.09 5.38
N LEU A 276 20.20 -22.28 6.64
CA LEU A 276 20.79 -21.64 7.82
C LEU A 276 21.64 -22.67 8.59
N ALA A 277 22.56 -22.21 9.42
CA ALA A 277 23.28 -23.11 10.32
C ALA A 277 22.36 -23.61 11.46
N ASP A 278 22.59 -24.83 11.96
CA ASP A 278 21.78 -25.48 13.02
C ASP A 278 21.61 -24.62 14.29
N ASN A 279 22.56 -23.73 14.56
CA ASN A 279 22.58 -22.82 15.70
C ASN A 279 21.90 -21.46 15.43
N GLU A 280 21.33 -21.25 14.24
CA GLU A 280 20.68 -19.99 13.85
C GLU A 280 19.14 -20.07 13.92
N VAL A 281 18.58 -21.24 14.26
CA VAL A 281 17.13 -21.47 14.33
C VAL A 281 16.64 -21.49 15.79
N PRO A 282 15.95 -20.44 16.29
CA PRO A 282 15.50 -20.36 17.69
C PRO A 282 14.19 -21.11 17.94
N THR A 283 13.98 -21.60 19.17
CA THR A 283 12.82 -22.43 19.58
C THR A 283 11.48 -21.72 19.63
N SER A 284 11.47 -20.42 19.92
CA SER A 284 10.26 -19.61 20.11
C SER A 284 9.78 -18.93 18.82
N THR A 285 10.36 -19.30 17.68
CA THR A 285 10.17 -18.58 16.43
C THR A 285 8.98 -19.16 15.66
N LYS A 286 7.91 -18.36 15.49
CA LYS A 286 6.92 -18.65 14.44
C LYS A 286 7.65 -18.71 13.10
N ALA A 287 7.36 -19.70 12.24
CA ALA A 287 8.01 -19.87 10.94
C ALA A 287 8.07 -18.56 10.11
N SER A 288 7.07 -17.69 10.25
CA SER A 288 7.02 -16.36 9.62
C SER A 288 8.15 -15.38 10.02
N LYS A 289 8.80 -15.58 11.17
CA LYS A 289 9.95 -14.79 11.64
C LYS A 289 11.29 -15.28 11.06
N LEU A 290 11.31 -16.47 10.44
CA LEU A 290 12.48 -17.07 9.80
C LEU A 290 12.51 -16.87 8.28
N ASP A 291 11.70 -15.94 7.76
CA ASP A 291 11.45 -15.78 6.32
C ASP A 291 10.89 -17.04 5.62
N ALA A 292 10.37 -17.99 6.40
CA ALA A 292 9.75 -19.20 5.84
C ALA A 292 8.45 -18.82 5.13
N THR A 293 8.44 -18.97 3.81
CA THR A 293 7.24 -18.80 2.98
C THR A 293 6.25 -19.94 3.22
N ASN A 294 4.98 -19.76 2.84
CA ASN A 294 3.98 -20.84 2.90
C ASN A 294 4.45 -22.13 2.19
N ILE A 295 5.16 -22.01 1.07
CA ILE A 295 5.76 -23.14 0.33
C ILE A 295 6.82 -23.88 1.17
N MET A 296 7.64 -23.15 1.92
CA MET A 296 8.64 -23.74 2.81
C MET A 296 7.96 -24.48 3.98
N THR A 297 6.86 -23.94 4.50
CA THR A 297 6.05 -24.58 5.54
C THR A 297 5.35 -25.85 5.03
N LEU A 298 4.91 -25.86 3.77
CA LEU A 298 4.35 -27.06 3.12
C LEU A 298 5.41 -28.16 2.92
N LYS A 299 6.66 -27.80 2.61
CA LYS A 299 7.77 -28.76 2.53
C LYS A 299 8.07 -29.40 3.90
N VAL A 300 7.93 -28.65 5.00
CA VAL A 300 8.02 -29.22 6.36
C VAL A 300 6.92 -30.25 6.61
N GLN A 301 5.68 -30.01 6.13
CA GLN A 301 4.56 -30.93 6.31
C GLN A 301 4.66 -32.22 5.47
N GLN A 302 5.47 -32.22 4.40
CA GLN A 302 5.69 -33.41 3.57
C GLN A 302 6.67 -34.42 4.20
N PHE A 303 7.42 -34.03 5.23
CA PHE A 303 8.16 -34.99 6.05
C PHE A 303 7.16 -35.79 6.89
N ARG A 304 6.92 -37.05 6.49
CA ARG A 304 6.12 -38.00 7.28
C ARG A 304 6.84 -38.28 8.59
N TRP A 305 6.10 -38.08 9.69
CA TRP A 305 6.49 -38.36 11.07
C TRP A 305 6.53 -39.85 11.37
#